data_AF-A0A060VWW4-F1
#
_entry.id   AF-A0A060VWW4-F1
#
_cell.length_a   1.000
_cell.length_b   1.000
_cell.length_c   1.000
_cell.angle_alpha   90.00
_cell.angle_beta   90.00
_cell.angle_gamma   90.00
#
_symmetry.space_group_name_H-M   'P 1'
#
loop_
_entity.id
_entity.type
_entity.pdbx_description
1 polymer ?
#
loop_
_entity_poly.entity_id
_entity_poly.type
_entity_poly.pdbx_seq_one_letter_code
_entity_poly.pdbx_strand_id
1 'polypeptide(L)'
;MYNMCTFYFKFFKLCQFYHFLSEVLGDFFSFSHDVKQEALSLKEWAYDEEHELILTGLLCLDMSEIRSSDLPRLMKCHGSGGSQQWTLGKSNRLYQVSVGQCLAVVDTISPKGYVAMAICDGSQSQQWQLEG
;
A
#
# COMPACT_ATOMS: atom_id res chain seq x y z
N MET A 1 -6.37 20.12 15.11
CA MET A 1 -5.18 19.96 14.23
C MET A 1 -3.87 20.00 15.04
N TYR A 2 -3.66 19.14 16.05
CA TYR A 2 -2.48 19.22 16.94
C TYR A 2 -1.69 17.92 17.16
N ASN A 3 -1.96 16.84 16.44
CA ASN A 3 -1.36 15.54 16.77
C ASN A 3 -0.33 14.98 15.77
N MET A 4 -0.28 15.46 14.53
CA MET A 4 0.68 14.94 13.54
C MET A 4 2.07 15.59 13.66
N CYS A 5 2.13 16.91 13.89
CA CYS A 5 3.39 17.62 14.12
C CYS A 5 4.08 17.18 15.42
N THR A 6 3.30 16.91 16.48
CA THR A 6 3.82 16.50 17.79
C THR A 6 4.51 15.14 17.71
N PHE A 7 3.97 14.20 16.92
CA PHE A 7 4.56 12.87 16.74
C PHE A 7 5.90 12.94 15.98
N TYR A 8 5.93 13.70 14.87
CA TYR A 8 7.16 13.98 14.12
C TYR A 8 8.23 14.68 14.99
N PHE A 9 7.84 15.70 15.77
CA PHE A 9 8.77 16.42 16.65
C PHE A 9 9.32 15.55 17.79
N LYS A 10 8.49 14.65 18.34
CA LYS A 10 8.91 13.72 19.39
C LYS A 10 9.93 12.72 18.84
N PHE A 11 9.71 12.20 17.64
CA PHE A 11 10.63 11.30 16.93
C PHE A 11 11.97 11.99 16.60
N PHE A 12 11.93 13.22 16.07
CA PHE A 12 13.13 13.98 15.75
C PHE A 12 13.96 14.31 16.99
N LYS A 13 13.31 14.72 18.09
CA LYS A 13 13.97 14.97 19.37
C LYS A 13 14.60 13.71 19.97
N LEU A 14 13.93 12.56 19.88
CA LEU A 14 14.50 11.28 20.34
C LEU A 14 15.76 10.91 19.56
N CYS A 15 15.76 11.12 18.24
CA CYS A 15 16.92 10.80 17.38
C CYS A 15 18.14 11.70 17.69
N GLN A 16 17.92 13.01 17.92
CA GLN A 16 18.99 13.93 18.35
C GLN A 16 19.52 13.64 19.76
N PHE A 17 18.64 13.28 20.70
CA PHE A 17 19.04 12.91 22.06
C PHE A 17 19.88 11.61 22.06
N TYR A 18 19.58 10.70 21.13
CA TYR A 18 20.28 9.43 21.01
C TYR A 18 21.68 9.58 20.39
N HIS A 19 21.84 10.45 19.38
CA HIS A 19 23.17 10.77 18.84
C HIS A 19 24.09 11.40 19.91
N PHE A 20 23.52 12.17 20.84
CA PHE A 20 24.25 12.75 21.97
C PHE A 20 24.59 11.71 23.05
N LEU A 21 23.70 10.73 23.30
CA LEU A 21 23.95 9.65 24.26
C LEU A 21 24.94 8.59 23.74
N SER A 22 25.00 8.37 22.42
CA SER A 22 25.97 7.43 21.82
C SER A 22 27.43 7.91 21.92
N GLU A 23 27.68 9.22 22.03
CA GLU A 23 29.03 9.76 22.26
C GLU A 23 29.47 9.68 23.74
N VAL A 24 28.52 9.60 24.68
CA VAL A 24 28.79 9.65 26.14
C VAL A 24 28.85 8.27 26.79
N LEU A 25 28.07 7.31 26.29
CA LEU A 25 28.00 5.95 26.85
C LEU A 25 28.55 4.94 25.84
N GLY A 26 29.85 5.02 25.59
CA GLY A 26 30.60 3.95 24.94
C GLY A 26 30.42 2.63 25.70
N ASP A 27 30.02 1.60 24.94
CA ASP A 27 30.06 0.19 25.31
C ASP A 27 29.14 -0.33 26.44
N PHE A 28 27.86 0.05 26.53
CA PHE A 28 26.97 -0.65 27.50
C PHE A 28 25.47 -0.77 27.18
N PHE A 29 25.05 -0.81 25.92
CA PHE A 29 23.71 -1.29 25.60
C PHE A 29 23.75 -2.38 24.54
N SER A 30 23.59 -3.63 25.02
CA SER A 30 23.17 -4.74 24.17
C SER A 30 21.80 -4.36 23.60
N PHE A 31 21.81 -3.92 22.34
CA PHE A 31 20.64 -3.50 21.59
C PHE A 31 19.66 -4.67 21.61
N SER A 32 18.55 -4.54 22.35
CA SER A 32 17.56 -5.60 22.45
C SER A 32 17.16 -6.01 21.04
N HIS A 33 17.13 -7.32 20.80
CA HIS A 33 16.72 -7.95 19.56
C HIS A 33 15.33 -7.47 19.09
N ASP A 34 14.58 -6.82 19.98
CA ASP A 34 13.24 -6.25 19.78
C ASP A 34 13.19 -4.96 18.94
N VAL A 35 14.27 -4.18 18.80
CA VAL A 35 14.24 -2.91 18.02
C VAL A 35 14.52 -3.13 16.52
N LYS A 36 14.94 -4.33 16.10
CA LYS A 36 15.01 -4.69 14.67
C LYS A 36 13.66 -5.15 14.09
N GLN A 37 12.65 -5.35 14.94
CA GLN A 37 11.37 -5.96 14.57
C GLN A 37 10.30 -4.94 14.14
N GLU A 38 10.51 -3.64 14.35
CA GLU A 38 9.56 -2.57 13.97
C GLU A 38 9.79 -1.98 12.58
N ALA A 39 10.55 -2.67 11.74
CA ALA A 39 10.58 -2.48 10.29
C ALA A 39 10.14 -3.77 9.55
N LEU A 40 9.34 -4.62 10.20
CA LEU A 40 8.66 -5.71 9.52
C LEU A 40 7.80 -5.09 8.42
N SER A 41 8.02 -5.51 7.18
CA SER A 41 7.27 -5.09 6.01
C SER A 41 5.79 -5.43 6.16
N LEU A 42 5.02 -4.56 6.81
CA LEU A 42 3.57 -4.63 6.76
C LEU A 42 3.17 -4.23 5.34
N LYS A 43 2.97 -5.25 4.50
CA LYS A 43 2.33 -5.11 3.17
C LYS A 43 0.84 -4.96 3.38
N GLU A 44 0.48 -3.90 4.07
CA GLU A 44 -0.88 -3.55 4.40
C GLU A 44 -1.48 -2.76 3.23
N TRP A 45 -2.63 -3.22 2.78
CA TRP A 45 -3.43 -2.53 1.78
C TRP A 45 -4.54 -1.76 2.46
N ALA A 46 -4.71 -0.50 2.09
CA ALA A 46 -5.82 0.33 2.50
C ALA A 46 -6.63 0.76 1.27
N TYR A 47 -7.91 0.98 1.48
CA TYR A 47 -8.80 1.63 0.52
C TYR A 47 -9.33 2.91 1.15
N ASP A 48 -9.07 4.06 0.53
CA ASP A 48 -9.36 5.38 1.10
C ASP A 48 -10.62 6.05 0.53
N GLU A 49 -10.88 7.29 0.95
CA GLU A 49 -12.05 8.07 0.52
C GLU A 49 -11.89 8.59 -0.93
N GLU A 50 -10.65 8.73 -1.39
CA GLU A 50 -10.26 9.06 -2.75
C GLU A 50 -10.41 7.89 -3.73
N HIS A 51 -10.84 6.72 -3.21
CA HIS A 51 -11.03 5.49 -3.97
C HIS A 51 -9.71 4.92 -4.51
N GLU A 52 -8.59 5.14 -3.82
CA GLU A 52 -7.28 4.60 -4.14
C GLU A 52 -7.00 3.32 -3.33
N LEU A 53 -6.23 2.39 -3.92
CA LEU A 53 -5.72 1.19 -3.22
C LEU A 53 -4.27 1.42 -2.84
N ILE A 54 -4.01 1.67 -1.57
CA ILE A 54 -2.71 2.12 -1.06
C ILE A 54 -1.98 0.97 -0.34
N LEU A 55 -0.78 0.64 -0.80
CA LEU A 55 0.16 -0.27 -0.16
C LEU A 55 1.11 0.51 0.75
N THR A 56 1.16 0.12 2.03
CA THR A 56 2.07 0.66 3.06
C THR A 56 2.00 2.20 3.16
N GLY A 57 0.83 2.78 2.90
CA GLY A 57 0.60 4.23 3.00
C GLY A 57 1.34 5.10 1.97
N LEU A 58 1.99 4.51 0.95
CA LEU A 58 2.91 5.24 0.06
C LEU A 58 2.68 4.97 -1.43
N LEU A 59 2.33 3.72 -1.78
CA LEU A 59 2.22 3.30 -3.18
C LEU A 59 0.77 2.99 -3.54
N CYS A 60 0.30 3.48 -4.66
CA CYS A 60 -1.03 3.23 -5.17
C CYS A 60 -1.01 2.18 -6.27
N LEU A 61 -2.02 1.32 -6.29
CA LEU A 61 -2.28 0.44 -7.42
C LEU A 61 -2.73 1.28 -8.62
N ASP A 62 -1.97 1.21 -9.70
CA ASP A 62 -2.08 2.07 -10.86
C ASP A 62 -2.19 1.23 -12.14
N MET A 63 -2.96 1.73 -13.11
CA MET A 63 -3.01 1.18 -14.46
C MET A 63 -2.31 2.09 -15.48
N SER A 64 -1.75 1.47 -16.52
CA SER A 64 -1.24 2.22 -17.66
C SER A 64 -2.36 2.88 -18.45
N GLU A 65 -2.33 4.20 -18.57
CA GLU A 65 -3.23 4.93 -19.47
C GLU A 65 -2.86 4.76 -20.96
N ILE A 66 -1.64 4.27 -21.24
CA ILE A 66 -1.14 4.14 -22.61
C ILE A 66 -1.65 2.86 -23.28
N ARG A 67 -1.71 1.75 -22.53
CA ARG A 67 -2.14 0.45 -23.03
C ARG A 67 -2.97 -0.26 -21.97
N SER A 68 -4.22 -0.57 -22.31
CA SER A 68 -5.12 -1.35 -21.45
C SER A 68 -4.65 -2.80 -21.22
N SER A 69 -3.74 -3.31 -22.04
CA SER A 69 -3.12 -4.63 -21.88
C SER A 69 -2.00 -4.68 -20.85
N ASP A 70 -1.51 -3.52 -20.39
CA ASP A 70 -0.45 -3.49 -19.39
C ASP A 70 -0.98 -4.05 -18.06
N LEU A 71 -0.11 -4.69 -17.29
CA LEU A 71 -0.48 -5.21 -15.99
C LEU A 71 -0.62 -4.07 -14.96
N PRO A 72 -1.45 -4.26 -13.93
CA PRO A 72 -1.48 -3.37 -12.77
C PRO A 72 -0.09 -3.23 -12.16
N ARG A 73 0.27 -2.01 -11.76
CA ARG A 73 1.59 -1.67 -11.21
C ARG A 73 1.45 -0.84 -9.94
N LEU A 74 2.52 -0.78 -9.16
CA LEU A 74 2.61 0.09 -7.99
C LEU A 74 3.34 1.37 -8.38
N MET A 75 2.71 2.52 -8.15
CA MET A 75 3.26 3.85 -8.41
C MET A 75 3.10 4.73 -7.17
N LYS A 76 3.72 5.91 -7.15
CA LYS A 76 3.43 6.89 -6.09
C LYS A 76 1.99 7.37 -6.23
N CYS A 77 1.28 7.46 -5.10
CA CYS A 77 -0.06 8.05 -5.06
C CYS A 77 0.01 9.52 -5.49
N HIS A 78 -0.89 9.93 -6.38
CA HIS A 78 -0.97 11.32 -6.84
C HIS A 78 -2.31 12.00 -6.57
N GLY A 79 -3.35 11.28 -6.11
CA GLY A 79 -4.59 11.87 -5.59
C GLY A 79 -5.42 12.62 -6.63
N SER A 80 -5.19 12.38 -7.93
CA SER A 80 -5.92 13.05 -9.02
C SER A 80 -6.95 12.14 -9.69
N GLY A 81 -7.18 10.94 -9.14
CA GLY A 81 -8.05 9.93 -9.73
C GLY A 81 -7.51 9.35 -11.04
N GLY A 82 -8.39 8.83 -11.90
CA GLY A 82 -7.99 8.26 -13.20
C GLY A 82 -7.35 6.87 -13.07
N SER A 83 -6.08 6.72 -13.43
CA SER A 83 -5.37 5.43 -13.40
C SER A 83 -5.19 4.80 -12.01
N GLN A 84 -5.32 5.59 -10.95
CA GLN A 84 -5.22 5.14 -9.55
C GLN A 84 -6.58 4.98 -8.86
N GLN A 85 -7.68 5.23 -9.57
CA GLN A 85 -9.02 5.26 -8.99
C GLN A 85 -9.78 3.94 -9.17
N TRP A 86 -10.12 3.29 -8.07
CA TRP A 86 -10.76 1.98 -8.04
C TRP A 86 -12.14 2.06 -7.42
N THR A 87 -13.13 1.46 -8.05
CA THR A 87 -14.48 1.33 -7.46
C THR A 87 -14.66 -0.07 -6.92
N LEU A 88 -14.84 -0.20 -5.60
CA LEU A 88 -15.31 -1.44 -4.98
C LEU A 88 -16.85 -1.40 -4.89
N GLY A 89 -17.51 -2.03 -5.87
CA GLY A 89 -18.97 -2.05 -5.94
C GLY A 89 -19.61 -3.10 -5.02
N LYS A 90 -20.96 -3.09 -4.92
CA LYS A 90 -21.77 -4.09 -4.17
C LYS A 90 -21.52 -5.55 -4.56
N SER A 91 -20.92 -5.78 -5.71
CA SER A 91 -20.56 -7.10 -6.24
C SER A 91 -19.18 -7.59 -5.79
N ASN A 92 -18.52 -6.91 -4.84
CA ASN A 92 -17.15 -7.22 -4.39
C ASN A 92 -16.14 -7.31 -5.53
N ARG A 93 -16.30 -6.45 -6.54
CA ARG A 93 -15.39 -6.37 -7.70
C ARG A 93 -14.63 -5.06 -7.62
N LEU A 94 -13.33 -5.13 -7.85
CA LEU A 94 -12.47 -3.96 -8.02
C LEU A 94 -12.49 -3.53 -9.49
N TYR A 95 -13.25 -2.48 -9.77
CA TYR A 95 -13.38 -1.89 -11.10
C TYR A 95 -12.42 -0.72 -11.27
N GLN A 96 -11.73 -0.67 -12.41
CA GLN A 96 -10.84 0.44 -12.76
C GLN A 96 -11.54 1.38 -13.74
N VAL A 97 -11.69 2.65 -13.31
CA VAL A 97 -12.43 3.70 -14.02
C VAL A 97 -11.79 4.04 -15.37
N SER A 98 -10.47 4.13 -15.44
CA SER A 98 -9.77 4.56 -16.68
C SER A 98 -9.77 3.47 -17.77
N VAL A 99 -9.73 2.20 -17.39
CA VAL A 99 -9.63 1.06 -18.32
C VAL A 99 -11.00 0.44 -18.62
N GLY A 100 -11.98 0.63 -17.74
CA GLY A 100 -13.32 0.07 -17.89
C GLY A 100 -13.39 -1.44 -17.65
N GLN A 101 -12.48 -1.97 -16.83
CA GLN A 101 -12.30 -3.40 -16.60
C GLN A 101 -12.19 -3.72 -15.11
N CYS A 102 -12.32 -5.00 -14.75
CA CYS A 102 -12.23 -5.48 -13.38
C CYS A 102 -10.89 -6.18 -13.13
N LEU A 103 -10.35 -6.03 -11.92
CA LEU A 103 -9.18 -6.77 -11.49
C LEU A 103 -9.56 -8.26 -11.33
N ALA A 104 -8.75 -9.15 -11.91
CA ALA A 104 -8.97 -10.58 -11.86
C ALA A 104 -7.67 -11.33 -11.55
N VAL A 105 -7.78 -12.41 -10.79
CA VAL A 105 -6.71 -13.41 -10.64
C VAL A 105 -6.63 -14.22 -11.94
N VAL A 106 -5.48 -14.19 -12.62
CA VAL A 106 -5.29 -14.90 -13.90
C VAL A 106 -4.61 -16.25 -13.70
N ASP A 107 -3.65 -16.33 -12.78
CA ASP A 107 -2.95 -17.57 -12.49
C ASP A 107 -3.10 -17.93 -11.01
N THR A 108 -3.78 -19.04 -10.77
CA THR A 108 -3.98 -19.63 -9.44
C THR A 108 -2.96 -20.72 -9.13
N ILE A 109 -2.09 -21.07 -10.09
CA ILE A 109 -1.15 -22.20 -10.01
C ILE A 109 0.20 -21.73 -9.43
N SER A 110 0.61 -20.50 -9.70
CA SER A 110 1.84 -19.95 -9.11
C SER A 110 1.64 -19.53 -7.64
N PRO A 111 2.60 -19.79 -6.75
CA PRO A 111 2.52 -19.40 -5.33
C PRO A 111 2.40 -17.89 -5.08
N LYS A 112 2.60 -17.08 -6.13
CA LYS A 112 2.54 -15.62 -6.07
C LYS A 112 1.34 -15.03 -6.81
N GLY A 113 0.51 -15.86 -7.45
CA GLY A 113 -0.67 -15.53 -8.26
C GLY A 113 -0.73 -14.11 -8.83
N TYR A 114 -0.54 -13.94 -10.15
CA TYR A 114 -0.59 -12.59 -10.72
C TYR A 114 -2.02 -12.17 -11.07
N VAL A 115 -2.24 -10.86 -10.95
CA VAL A 115 -3.50 -10.19 -11.28
C VAL A 115 -3.38 -9.46 -12.60
N ALA A 116 -4.48 -9.38 -13.34
CA ALA A 116 -4.58 -8.57 -14.54
C ALA A 116 -5.99 -7.99 -14.67
N MET A 117 -6.16 -7.10 -15.65
CA MET A 117 -7.46 -6.56 -16.00
C MET A 117 -8.21 -7.53 -16.91
N ALA A 118 -9.49 -7.74 -16.63
CA ALA A 118 -10.38 -8.58 -17.41
C ALA A 118 -11.75 -7.92 -17.58
N ILE A 119 -12.51 -8.41 -18.56
CA ILE A 119 -13.92 -8.02 -18.73
C ILE A 119 -14.67 -8.39 -17.45
N CYS A 120 -15.42 -7.45 -16.89
CA CYS A 120 -16.21 -7.68 -15.68
C CYS A 120 -17.32 -8.71 -15.94
N ASP A 121 -17.14 -9.95 -15.49
CA ASP A 121 -18.06 -11.07 -15.70
C ASP A 121 -18.66 -11.61 -14.39
N GLY A 122 -18.15 -11.16 -13.24
CA GLY A 122 -18.64 -11.63 -11.94
C GLY A 122 -18.13 -13.01 -11.55
N SER A 123 -17.14 -13.54 -12.26
CA SER A 123 -16.46 -14.78 -11.92
C SER A 123 -15.81 -14.71 -10.52
N GLN A 124 -15.54 -15.89 -9.96
CA GLN A 124 -14.89 -15.99 -8.64
C GLN A 124 -13.49 -15.37 -8.62
N SER A 125 -12.78 -15.35 -9.75
CA SER A 125 -11.47 -14.71 -9.86
C SER A 125 -11.53 -13.18 -9.79
N GLN A 126 -12.73 -12.58 -9.84
CA GLN A 126 -12.97 -11.13 -9.71
C GLN A 126 -13.56 -10.72 -8.36
N GLN A 127 -13.67 -11.66 -7.41
CA GLN A 127 -14.21 -11.39 -6.08
C GLN A 127 -13.08 -10.98 -5.14
N TRP A 128 -13.20 -9.77 -4.57
CA TRP A 128 -12.21 -9.15 -3.68
C TRP A 128 -12.87 -8.77 -2.36
N GLN A 129 -12.16 -9.02 -1.26
CA GLN A 129 -12.56 -8.61 0.07
C GLN A 129 -11.43 -7.79 0.68
N LEU A 130 -11.79 -6.65 1.26
CA LEU A 130 -10.87 -5.86 2.06
C LEU A 130 -10.95 -6.39 3.49
N GLU A 131 -9.83 -6.87 4.01
CA GLU A 131 -9.69 -7.17 5.43
C GLU A 131 -9.44 -5.84 6.16
N GLY A 132 -10.26 -5.52 7.16
CA GLY A 132 -10.20 -4.29 7.94
C GLY A 132 -10.06 -4.56 9.43
#